data_AF-A0A969CAQ6-F1
#
_entry.id   AF-A0A969CAQ6-F1
#
_cell.length_a   1.000
_cell.length_b   1.000
_cell.length_c   1.000
_cell.angle_alpha   90.00
_cell.angle_beta   90.00
_cell.angle_gamma   90.00
#
_symmetry.space_group_name_H-M   'P 1'
#
loop_
_entity.id
_entity.type
_entity.pdbx_description
1 polymer ?
#
loop_
_entity_poly.entity_id
_entity_poly.type
_entity_poly.pdbx_seq_one_letter_code
_entity_poly.pdbx_strand_id
1 'polypeptide(L)'
;MPVTPGDTIEIKADSQEFDDKQQIVTAIGRVIVRFRQAVIDADRAVVNLITRQVVASGNVSYTRGQQVVRGQRMEFNLGLNAGTVEQASGELFLPAAGSDLTPTLPTDISAGTILEQPLSDRITSQQPV
;
A
#
# COMPACT_ATOMS: atom_id res chain seq x y z
N MET A 1 30.67 5.94 -23.63
CA MET A 1 29.28 5.52 -23.87
C MET A 1 28.37 6.38 -23.00
N PRO A 2 27.25 6.92 -23.51
CA PRO A 2 26.26 7.57 -22.64
C PRO A 2 25.55 6.48 -21.83
N VAL A 3 25.60 6.57 -20.51
CA VAL A 3 24.74 5.74 -19.66
C VAL A 3 23.32 6.24 -19.87
N THR A 4 22.44 5.40 -20.42
CA THR A 4 21.02 5.72 -20.50
C THR A 4 20.52 5.85 -19.06
N PRO A 5 20.02 7.01 -18.59
CA PRO A 5 19.77 7.28 -17.16
C PRO A 5 18.55 6.53 -16.59
N GLY A 6 18.13 5.42 -17.21
CA GLY A 6 16.94 4.67 -16.84
C GLY A 6 17.16 3.56 -15.80
N ASP A 7 18.38 3.23 -15.41
CA ASP A 7 18.64 2.09 -14.50
C ASP A 7 19.72 2.36 -13.44
N THR A 8 20.09 3.63 -13.25
CA THR A 8 21.01 4.02 -12.18
C THR A 8 20.24 4.18 -10.87
N ILE A 9 20.73 3.53 -9.82
CA ILE A 9 20.26 3.74 -8.45
C ILE A 9 21.11 4.87 -7.86
N GLU A 10 20.48 5.99 -7.52
CA GLU A 10 21.13 7.09 -6.82
C GLU A 10 20.77 7.03 -5.34
N ILE A 11 21.77 7.17 -4.46
CA ILE A 11 21.59 7.17 -3.01
C ILE A 11 22.25 8.43 -2.46
N LYS A 12 21.49 9.22 -1.69
CA LYS A 12 21.98 10.39 -0.97
C LYS A 12 21.63 10.25 0.50
N ALA A 13 22.56 10.59 1.38
CA ALA A 13 22.37 10.56 2.82
C ALA A 13 23.45 11.40 3.51
N ASP A 14 23.26 11.65 4.80
CA ASP A 14 24.25 12.32 5.64
C ASP A 14 25.50 11.45 5.84
N SER A 15 25.31 10.14 6.01
CA SER A 15 26.38 9.15 6.05
C SER A 15 26.03 7.95 5.18
N GLN A 16 27.03 7.43 4.47
CA GLN A 16 26.90 6.21 3.67
C GLN A 16 28.16 5.35 3.81
N GLU A 17 27.95 4.05 3.89
CA GLU A 17 28.98 3.02 3.89
C GLU A 17 28.70 2.06 2.74
N PHE A 18 29.74 1.75 1.96
CA PHE A 18 29.67 0.80 0.85
C PHE A 18 30.51 -0.43 1.18
N ASP A 19 29.85 -1.59 1.23
CA ASP A 19 30.51 -2.89 1.31
C ASP A 19 30.71 -3.44 -0.11
N ASP A 20 31.94 -3.42 -0.60
CA ASP A 20 32.30 -3.92 -1.92
C ASP A 20 32.15 -5.44 -2.07
N LYS A 21 32.32 -6.21 -0.99
CA LYS A 21 32.20 -7.68 -1.05
C LYS A 21 30.75 -8.10 -1.24
N GLN A 22 29.84 -7.41 -0.56
CA GLN A 22 28.41 -7.72 -0.59
C GLN A 22 27.65 -6.87 -1.61
N GLN A 23 28.29 -5.81 -2.14
CA GLN A 23 27.67 -4.78 -2.98
C GLN A 23 26.44 -4.17 -2.28
N ILE A 24 26.61 -3.86 -1.00
CA ILE A 24 25.57 -3.28 -0.14
C ILE A 24 25.94 -1.86 0.24
N VAL A 25 24.99 -0.94 0.10
CA VAL A 25 25.10 0.44 0.56
C VAL A 25 24.23 0.60 1.80
N THR A 26 24.83 0.99 2.92
CA THR A 26 24.11 1.39 4.13
C THR A 26 24.13 2.90 4.22
N ALA A 27 22.96 3.53 4.22
CA ALA A 27 22.77 4.97 4.26
C ALA A 27 21.99 5.38 5.52
N ILE A 28 22.43 6.45 6.19
CA ILE A 28 21.87 6.93 7.46
C ILE A 28 21.78 8.46 7.44
N GLY A 29 20.64 8.98 7.91
CA GLY A 29 20.35 10.41 8.03
C GLY A 29 19.89 10.99 6.70
N ARG A 30 18.65 11.51 6.67
CA ARG A 30 18.03 12.15 5.50
C ARG A 30 18.28 11.38 4.20
N VAL A 31 17.98 10.08 4.25
CA VAL A 31 18.25 9.16 3.15
C VAL A 31 17.26 9.39 2.03
N ILE A 32 17.75 9.54 0.81
CA ILE A 32 16.98 9.66 -0.42
C ILE A 32 17.53 8.65 -1.41
N VAL A 33 16.73 7.65 -1.76
CA VAL A 33 17.04 6.68 -2.81
C VAL A 33 16.18 7.02 -4.03
N ARG A 34 16.83 7.18 -5.19
CA ARG A 34 16.15 7.44 -6.47
C ARG A 34 16.45 6.32 -7.44
N PHE A 35 15.40 5.85 -8.10
CA PHE A 35 15.51 4.88 -9.18
C PHE A 35 14.40 5.15 -10.19
N ARG A 36 14.77 5.48 -11.42
CA ARG A 36 13.82 5.83 -12.49
C ARG A 36 12.96 7.03 -12.09
N GLN A 37 11.67 6.79 -11.87
CA GLN A 37 10.66 7.77 -11.47
C GLN A 37 10.21 7.60 -10.00
N ALA A 38 10.85 6.68 -9.27
CA ALA A 38 10.55 6.38 -7.88
C ALA A 38 11.56 7.08 -6.95
N VAL A 39 11.06 7.63 -5.86
CA VAL A 39 11.84 8.25 -4.79
C VAL A 39 11.44 7.62 -3.46
N ILE A 40 12.44 7.21 -2.66
CA ILE A 40 12.25 6.72 -1.29
C ILE A 40 13.00 7.68 -0.37
N ASP A 41 12.29 8.29 0.56
CA ASP A 41 12.86 9.09 1.65
C ASP A 41 12.74 8.30 2.96
N ALA A 42 13.78 8.32 3.80
CA ALA A 42 13.79 7.63 5.09
C ALA A 42 14.91 8.14 6.02
N ASP A 43 14.88 7.72 7.29
CA ASP A 43 15.96 7.97 8.24
C ASP A 43 17.17 7.04 8.00
N ARG A 44 16.92 5.80 7.58
CA ARG A 44 17.94 4.81 7.24
C ARG A 44 17.51 3.97 6.04
N ALA A 45 18.44 3.61 5.17
CA ALA A 45 18.22 2.61 4.13
C ALA A 45 19.41 1.67 3.97
N VAL A 46 19.13 0.41 3.66
CA VAL A 46 20.11 -0.59 3.24
C VAL A 46 19.73 -1.03 1.83
N VAL A 47 20.66 -0.90 0.89
CA VAL A 47 20.43 -1.19 -0.52
C VAL A 47 21.40 -2.25 -0.98
N ASN A 48 20.89 -3.38 -1.47
CA ASN A 48 21.70 -4.38 -2.15
C ASN A 48 21.69 -4.07 -3.65
N LEU A 49 22.85 -3.72 -4.21
CA LEU A 49 22.98 -3.30 -5.61
C LEU A 49 22.87 -4.47 -6.59
N ILE A 50 23.14 -5.71 -6.14
CA ILE A 50 23.03 -6.93 -6.96
C ILE A 50 21.55 -7.30 -7.14
N THR A 51 20.83 -7.47 -6.03
CA THR A 51 19.42 -7.88 -6.04
C THR A 51 18.45 -6.72 -6.24
N ARG A 52 18.97 -5.48 -6.17
CA ARG A 52 18.21 -4.23 -6.23
C ARG A 52 17.15 -4.13 -5.13
N GLN A 53 17.42 -4.77 -4.00
CA GLN A 53 16.56 -4.74 -2.82
C GLN A 53 16.90 -3.54 -1.95
N VAL A 54 15.88 -2.81 -1.52
CA VAL A 54 15.96 -1.69 -0.58
C VAL A 54 15.19 -2.06 0.68
N VAL A 55 15.81 -1.86 1.83
CA VAL A 55 15.14 -1.89 3.14
C VAL A 55 15.31 -0.51 3.76
N ALA A 56 14.20 0.23 3.84
CA ALA A 56 14.17 1.57 4.41
C ALA A 56 13.41 1.56 5.74
N SER A 57 13.84 2.37 6.69
CA SER A 57 13.24 2.44 8.03
C SER A 57 13.32 3.85 8.61
N GLY A 58 12.31 4.19 9.40
CA GLY A 58 12.15 5.50 10.04
C GLY A 58 11.58 6.52 9.06
N ASN A 59 10.36 6.99 9.35
CA ASN A 59 9.65 8.02 8.58
C ASN A 59 9.70 7.79 7.06
N VAL A 60 9.45 6.54 6.64
CA VAL A 60 9.62 6.16 5.23
C VAL A 60 8.51 6.79 4.39
N SER A 61 8.88 7.38 3.26
CA SER A 61 7.94 7.78 2.22
C SER A 61 8.43 7.36 0.84
N TYR A 62 7.60 6.58 0.14
CA TYR A 62 7.80 6.21 -1.25
C TYR A 62 6.86 7.02 -2.14
N THR A 63 7.44 7.64 -3.16
CA THR A 63 6.73 8.46 -4.13
C THR A 63 6.98 7.94 -5.54
N ARG A 64 5.89 7.74 -6.30
CA ARG A 64 5.94 7.46 -7.74
C ARG A 64 4.82 8.22 -8.45
N GLY A 65 5.18 9.16 -9.31
CA GLY A 65 4.19 10.03 -9.96
C GLY A 65 3.36 10.77 -8.90
N GLN A 66 2.06 10.53 -8.87
CA GLN A 66 1.13 11.12 -7.88
C GLN A 66 0.88 10.23 -6.65
N GLN A 67 1.38 9.00 -6.64
CA GLN A 67 1.16 8.08 -5.53
C GLN A 67 2.22 8.28 -4.44
N VAL A 68 1.76 8.41 -3.20
CA VAL A 68 2.61 8.52 -2.01
C VAL A 68 2.21 7.44 -1.01
N VAL A 69 3.18 6.64 -0.58
CA VAL A 69 3.02 5.60 0.44
C VAL A 69 3.96 5.91 1.59
N ARG A 70 3.44 6.08 2.79
CA ARG A 70 4.24 6.32 4.01
C ARG A 70 4.18 5.13 4.93
N GLY A 71 5.17 4.98 5.81
CA GLY A 71 5.20 3.91 6.80
C GLY A 71 6.43 4.00 7.70
N GLN A 72 6.57 3.03 8.61
CA GLN A 72 7.75 2.99 9.50
C GLN A 72 8.88 2.15 8.94
N ARG A 73 8.55 1.12 8.15
CA ARG A 73 9.51 0.27 7.47
C ARG A 73 9.00 -0.12 6.10
N MET A 74 9.90 -0.19 5.14
CA MET A 74 9.61 -0.57 3.76
C MET A 74 10.66 -1.54 3.26
N GLU A 75 10.21 -2.60 2.61
CA GLU A 75 11.06 -3.56 1.92
C GLU A 75 10.63 -3.59 0.46
N PHE A 76 11.50 -3.13 -0.44
CA PHE A 76 11.13 -2.90 -1.83
C PHE A 76 12.18 -3.42 -2.79
N ASN A 77 11.75 -4.14 -3.83
CA ASN A 77 12.63 -4.53 -4.93
C ASN A 77 12.48 -3.54 -6.09
N LEU A 78 13.53 -2.79 -6.38
CA LEU A 78 13.52 -1.75 -7.41
C LEU A 78 13.39 -2.33 -8.83
N GLY A 79 13.92 -3.53 -9.06
CA GLY A 79 13.82 -4.23 -10.35
C GLY A 79 12.40 -4.70 -10.64
N LEU A 80 11.78 -5.36 -9.67
CA LEU A 80 10.41 -5.89 -9.77
C LEU A 80 9.33 -4.83 -9.56
N ASN A 81 9.70 -3.66 -9.02
CA ASN A 81 8.77 -2.59 -8.66
C ASN A 81 7.68 -3.05 -7.67
N ALA A 82 8.04 -3.94 -6.76
CA ALA A 82 7.14 -4.55 -5.79
C ALA A 82 7.80 -4.63 -4.41
N GLY A 83 6.99 -4.57 -3.35
CA GLY A 83 7.47 -4.59 -1.98
C GLY A 83 6.36 -4.53 -0.95
N THR A 84 6.76 -4.50 0.32
CA THR A 84 5.89 -4.41 1.49
C THR A 84 6.22 -3.15 2.28
N VAL A 85 5.21 -2.60 2.95
CA VAL A 85 5.37 -1.47 3.87
C VAL A 85 4.67 -1.81 5.17
N GLU A 86 5.39 -1.71 6.28
CA GLU A 86 4.88 -1.95 7.62
C GLU A 86 4.39 -0.63 8.25
N GLN A 87 3.30 -0.73 9.02
CA GLN A 87 2.62 0.42 9.62
C GLN A 87 2.31 1.51 8.57
N ALA A 88 1.89 1.05 7.39
CA ALA A 88 1.69 1.90 6.25
C ALA A 88 0.51 2.87 6.48
N SER A 89 0.70 4.12 6.08
CA SER A 89 -0.35 5.12 5.92
C SER A 89 -0.15 5.78 4.55
N GLY A 90 -1.21 5.94 3.77
CA GLY A 90 -1.09 6.46 2.41
C GLY A 90 -2.41 6.98 1.89
N GLU A 91 -2.32 7.97 1.01
CA GLU A 91 -3.45 8.51 0.27
C GLU A 91 -3.44 7.86 -1.12
N LEU A 92 -4.32 6.89 -1.33
CA LEU A 92 -4.49 6.30 -2.65
C LEU A 92 -5.34 7.25 -3.50
N PHE A 93 -4.71 8.00 -4.41
CA PHE A 93 -5.44 8.73 -5.44
C PHE A 93 -5.98 7.73 -6.46
N LEU A 94 -7.27 7.39 -6.35
CA LEU A 94 -8.02 6.71 -7.40
C LEU A 94 -8.63 7.77 -8.33
N PRO A 95 -8.02 8.11 -9.49
CA PRO A 95 -8.73 8.84 -10.52
C PRO A 95 -9.85 7.93 -11.05
N ALA A 96 -11.07 8.15 -10.55
CA ALA A 96 -12.31 7.42 -10.82
C ALA A 96 -12.47 6.03 -10.15
N ALA A 97 -12.78 6.04 -8.85
CA ALA A 97 -13.68 5.04 -8.24
C ALA A 97 -14.65 5.76 -7.30
N GLY A 98 -15.41 6.71 -7.85
CA GLY A 98 -16.38 7.52 -7.11
C GLY A 98 -17.75 6.86 -6.91
N SER A 99 -17.90 5.53 -6.95
CA SER A 99 -19.26 4.95 -6.85
C SER A 99 -19.42 3.55 -6.26
N ASP A 100 -18.40 2.91 -5.68
CA ASP A 100 -18.56 1.52 -5.19
C ASP A 100 -18.06 1.33 -3.75
N LEU A 101 -18.35 2.29 -2.86
CA LEU A 101 -18.23 2.10 -1.41
C LEU A 101 -19.53 2.49 -0.72
N THR A 102 -20.67 2.16 -1.33
CA THR A 102 -21.93 2.05 -0.59
C THR A 102 -22.00 0.63 -0.04
N PRO A 103 -21.75 0.39 1.26
CA PRO A 103 -22.36 -0.76 1.89
C PRO A 103 -23.87 -0.51 1.88
N THR A 104 -24.57 -0.94 0.84
CA THR A 104 -26.01 -1.22 0.96
C THR A 104 -26.12 -2.47 1.82
N LEU A 105 -25.92 -2.31 3.13
CA LEU A 105 -26.59 -3.17 4.08
C LEU A 105 -28.08 -3.07 3.70
N PRO A 106 -28.79 -4.16 3.39
CA PRO A 106 -30.23 -4.14 3.52
C PRO A 106 -30.52 -3.95 5.01
N THR A 107 -30.56 -2.70 5.47
CA THR A 107 -31.21 -2.34 6.73
C THR A 107 -32.71 -2.24 6.44
N ASP A 108 -33.29 -3.34 6.00
CA ASP A 108 -34.72 -3.60 6.21
C ASP A 108 -34.82 -4.59 7.37
N ILE A 109 -34.42 -4.12 8.55
CA ILE A 109 -34.99 -4.62 9.79
C ILE A 109 -36.06 -3.58 10.13
N SER A 110 -37.24 -3.75 9.53
CA SER A 110 -38.46 -3.08 9.95
C SER A 110 -38.76 -3.47 11.39
N ALA A 111 -38.17 -2.74 12.33
CA ALA A 111 -38.49 -2.82 13.75
C ALA A 111 -39.41 -1.64 14.08
N GLY A 112 -40.71 -1.82 13.88
CA GLY A 112 -41.66 -0.80 14.31
C GLY A 112 -43.07 -0.83 13.74
N THR A 113 -43.68 -1.99 13.45
CA THR A 113 -45.14 -2.08 13.53
C THR A 113 -45.58 -3.48 13.92
N ILE A 114 -46.11 -3.57 15.13
CA ILE A 114 -46.93 -4.66 15.63
C ILE A 114 -48.00 -4.95 14.57
N LEU A 115 -48.05 -6.17 14.05
CA LEU A 115 -49.27 -6.94 13.90
C LEU A 115 -48.88 -8.43 13.90
N GLU A 116 -48.89 -8.96 15.12
CA GLU A 116 -49.07 -10.38 15.38
C GLU A 116 -50.27 -10.88 14.56
N GLN A 117 -50.03 -11.69 13.54
CA GLN A 117 -51.05 -12.60 13.03
C GLN A 117 -50.47 -14.01 13.11
N PRO A 118 -50.98 -14.85 14.02
CA PRO A 118 -50.48 -16.20 14.16
C PRO A 118 -50.78 -17.00 12.89
N LEU A 119 -49.84 -17.86 12.50
CA LEU A 119 -49.93 -18.80 11.37
C LEU A 119 -51.17 -19.74 11.41
N SER A 120 -51.94 -19.73 12.50
CA SER A 120 -53.08 -20.58 12.77
C SER A 120 -54.31 -20.34 11.88
N ASP A 121 -54.38 -19.21 11.15
CA ASP A 121 -55.54 -18.89 10.29
C ASP A 121 -55.38 -19.38 8.83
N ARG A 122 -54.19 -19.82 8.42
CA ARG A 122 -53.97 -20.28 7.03
C ARG A 122 -54.33 -21.74 6.78
N ILE A 123 -54.57 -22.55 7.82
CA ILE A 123 -54.73 -24.01 7.72
C ILE A 123 -56.21 -24.47 7.69
N THR A 124 -57.18 -23.55 7.68
CA THR A 124 -58.62 -23.91 7.65
C THR A 124 -59.35 -23.48 6.38
N SER A 125 -58.79 -22.63 5.52
CA SER A 125 -59.56 -21.98 4.44
C SER A 125 -59.23 -22.39 3.00
N GLN A 126 -58.47 -23.47 2.77
CA GLN A 126 -58.24 -23.97 1.41
C GLN A 126 -58.37 -25.49 1.26
N GLN A 127 -59.43 -26.04 1.86
CA GLN A 127 -60.02 -27.29 1.39
C GLN A 127 -61.13 -26.97 0.37
N PRO A 128 -60.94 -27.38 -0.89
CA PRO A 128 -61.95 -28.18 -1.59
C PRO A 128 -61.29 -29.40 -2.26
N VAL A 129 -61.90 -30.58 -2.33
CA VAL A 129 -63.27 -30.89 -2.77
C VAL A 129 -63.91 -32.02 -1.96
#